data_AF-A0A7J6Q0R7-F1
#
_entry.id   AF-A0A7J6Q0R7-F1
#
_cell.length_a   1.000
_cell.length_b   1.000
_cell.length_c   1.000
_cell.angle_alpha   90.00
_cell.angle_beta   90.00
_cell.angle_gamma   90.00
#
_symmetry.space_group_name_H-M   'P 1'
#
loop_
_entity.id
_entity.type
_entity.pdbx_description
1 polymer ?
#
loop_
_entity_poly.entity_id
_entity_poly.type
_entity_poly.pdbx_seq_one_letter_code
_entity_poly.pdbx_strand_id
1 'polypeptide(L)'
;MEAAAEHALREAVMLGYSREALCYLGCTLICRGRYEEASGILDRVFMRLSTIAYPLVNLVKAVNLHGKGDVDGCCRYLGLATRDKTFFRGLKTEQQIFDKLRLYDGAEHHQGPHGGSGEDGEQGLVTGDVAGAEDSPRSAHTEERMDSPKARLGLYHNLLPPVPTAELYLAPPDHTTLTLLKELVVDHSLYDFANLVGLAVRQVRKEIGSTSFLSQVFRQWCEFHHLVAVSLAHQGHWDEAMGVLERIVATEPHRTSSWSLLGECLCRTGARNDRIAEVLTKATPPGLQRESTTESSRSLRLLAILRYAELLLKKKKWTQAREFLMITQHDVLEAQPTATAWIYIATTYIHQEEWDQVPHTSLLFPSSANQAKKAISMALTLAGTSRLPSESGEPASGHPMLHADCWGLMSLVLLRGGPSEETLQQSRKCFDLYMLNDPVNVQLLTEVGFAWLSKGMQSLAEVAACRALELEASGPGHWLYGCALCERGRVQQGVLELQTAISLLWNDEIQRAEIVAAAVKYLQDEQVPDPTMVEAIYAANKVAQNRQDSEVMTAIGS
;
A
#
# COMPACT_ATOMS: atom_id res chain seq x y z
N MET A 1 11.35 -10.63 23.22
CA MET A 1 10.91 -9.62 22.24
C MET A 1 11.46 -8.26 22.64
N GLU A 2 10.84 -7.43 23.50
CA GLU A 2 11.34 -6.06 23.81
C GLU A 2 12.84 -5.94 24.20
N ALA A 3 13.41 -6.92 24.90
CA ALA A 3 14.83 -6.94 25.24
C ALA A 3 15.76 -7.16 24.02
N ALA A 4 15.29 -7.86 22.98
CA ALA A 4 16.02 -8.10 21.74
C ALA A 4 16.04 -6.85 20.86
N ALA A 5 14.90 -6.17 20.65
CA ALA A 5 14.85 -4.87 19.99
C ALA A 5 15.75 -3.82 20.68
N GLU A 6 15.73 -3.75 22.01
CA GLU A 6 16.65 -2.86 22.75
C GLU A 6 18.12 -3.23 22.52
N HIS A 7 18.45 -4.53 22.50
CA HIS A 7 19.82 -5.00 22.23
C HIS A 7 20.27 -4.62 20.81
N ALA A 8 19.44 -4.86 19.79
CA ALA A 8 19.73 -4.51 18.41
C ALA A 8 19.92 -2.99 18.24
N LEU A 9 19.10 -2.18 18.90
CA LEU A 9 19.27 -0.73 18.95
C LEU A 9 20.59 -0.30 19.59
N ARG A 10 20.99 -0.93 20.70
CA ARG A 10 22.26 -0.65 21.36
C ARG A 10 23.44 -1.01 20.48
N GLU A 11 23.37 -2.17 19.82
CA GLU A 11 24.38 -2.61 18.86
C GLU A 11 24.48 -1.63 17.69
N ALA A 12 23.34 -1.17 17.17
CA ALA A 12 23.33 -0.15 16.13
C ALA A 12 23.98 1.17 16.61
N VAL A 13 23.68 1.60 17.83
CA VAL A 13 24.31 2.80 18.41
C VAL A 13 25.82 2.62 18.57
N MET A 14 26.29 1.43 18.98
CA MET A 14 27.71 1.13 19.13
C MET A 14 28.47 1.13 17.79
N LEU A 15 27.82 0.65 16.73
CA LEU A 15 28.36 0.62 15.37
C LEU A 15 28.38 2.01 14.69
N GLY A 16 27.99 3.06 15.42
CA GLY A 16 28.03 4.44 14.93
C GLY A 16 26.90 4.81 13.98
N TYR A 17 25.81 4.02 14.00
CA TYR A 17 24.66 4.27 13.14
C TYR A 17 23.89 5.56 13.52
N SER A 18 22.88 5.85 12.70
CA SER A 18 22.27 7.15 12.50
C SER A 18 21.58 7.74 13.74
N ARG A 19 21.27 9.04 13.67
CA ARG A 19 20.62 9.81 14.74
C ARG A 19 19.26 9.23 15.10
N GLU A 20 18.60 8.63 14.12
CA GLU A 20 17.32 7.96 14.21
C GLU A 20 17.40 6.75 15.14
N ALA A 21 18.46 5.93 15.05
CA ALA A 21 18.65 4.77 15.94
C ALA A 21 18.78 5.20 17.42
N LEU A 22 19.48 6.29 17.69
CA LEU A 22 19.57 6.85 19.05
C LEU A 22 18.21 7.37 19.56
N CYS A 23 17.41 8.00 18.70
CA CYS A 23 16.04 8.41 19.04
C CYS A 23 15.17 7.20 19.37
N TYR A 24 15.19 6.16 18.52
CA TYR A 24 14.41 4.95 18.76
C TYR A 24 14.84 4.24 20.04
N LEU A 25 16.14 4.18 20.34
CA LEU A 25 16.63 3.64 21.61
C LEU A 25 16.18 4.47 22.81
N GLY A 26 16.21 5.80 22.69
CA GLY A 26 15.65 6.70 23.70
C GLY A 26 14.17 6.42 23.95
N CYS A 27 13.38 6.27 22.88
CA CYS A 27 11.97 5.89 22.95
C CYS A 27 11.74 4.55 23.67
N THR A 28 12.49 3.51 23.28
CA THR A 28 12.39 2.18 23.90
C THR A 28 12.68 2.25 25.40
N LEU A 29 13.69 3.01 25.82
CA LEU A 29 14.03 3.17 27.23
C LEU A 29 12.96 3.95 28.02
N ILE A 30 12.35 4.97 27.41
CA ILE A 30 11.21 5.71 28.00
C ILE A 30 10.04 4.78 28.26
N CYS A 31 9.66 3.93 27.28
CA CYS A 31 8.58 2.97 27.44
C CYS A 31 8.84 2.00 28.60
N ARG A 32 10.10 1.66 28.87
CA ARG A 32 10.50 0.78 29.98
C ARG A 32 10.66 1.50 31.32
N GLY A 33 10.30 2.79 31.39
CA GLY A 33 10.48 3.62 32.60
C GLY A 33 11.95 3.93 32.94
N ARG A 34 12.90 3.67 32.03
CA ARG A 34 14.34 3.90 32.22
C ARG A 34 14.73 5.32 31.80
N TYR A 35 14.05 6.31 32.37
CA TYR A 35 14.15 7.72 31.93
C TYR A 35 15.54 8.33 32.08
N GLU A 36 16.30 7.92 33.09
CA GLU A 36 17.69 8.39 33.29
C GLU A 36 18.61 7.96 32.16
N GLU A 37 18.51 6.69 31.76
CA GLU A 37 19.31 6.17 30.67
C GLU A 37 18.87 6.70 29.32
N ALA A 38 17.55 6.84 29.11
CA ALA A 38 17.01 7.54 27.95
C ALA A 38 17.56 8.97 27.86
N SER A 39 17.64 9.69 28.98
CA SER A 39 18.24 11.03 29.00
C SER A 39 19.69 10.98 28.57
N GLY A 40 20.51 10.09 29.13
CA GLY A 40 21.92 9.98 28.77
C GLY A 40 22.17 9.63 27.29
N ILE A 41 21.23 8.94 26.64
CA ILE A 41 21.29 8.66 25.20
C ILE A 41 20.85 9.88 24.40
N LEU A 42 19.73 10.50 24.75
CA LEU A 42 19.22 11.70 24.06
C LEU A 42 20.18 12.88 24.21
N ASP A 43 20.83 13.05 25.37
CA ASP A 43 21.83 14.09 25.60
C ASP A 43 23.03 13.91 24.66
N ARG A 44 23.45 12.67 24.38
CA ARG A 44 24.49 12.38 23.38
C ARG A 44 24.06 12.73 21.96
N VAL A 45 22.77 12.58 21.63
CA VAL A 45 22.20 13.07 20.35
C VAL A 45 22.23 14.59 20.31
N PHE A 46 21.85 15.24 21.41
CA PHE A 46 21.76 16.69 21.55
C PHE A 46 23.10 17.42 21.45
N MET A 47 24.18 16.80 21.95
CA MET A 47 25.54 17.38 21.90
C MET A 47 26.02 17.69 20.48
N ARG A 48 25.38 17.15 19.44
CA ARG A 48 25.58 17.58 18.05
C ARG A 48 24.56 18.69 17.75
N LEU A 49 24.96 19.96 17.69
CA LEU A 49 24.02 21.10 17.49
C LEU A 49 23.08 20.94 16.27
N SER A 50 23.54 20.28 15.21
CA SER A 50 22.71 19.99 14.04
C SER A 50 21.49 19.10 14.34
N THR A 51 21.47 18.35 15.45
CA THR A 51 20.36 17.48 15.86
C THR A 51 19.30 18.19 16.68
N ILE A 52 19.62 19.33 17.31
CA ILE A 52 18.63 20.12 18.07
C ILE A 52 17.54 20.70 17.15
N ALA A 53 17.87 20.87 15.87
CA ALA A 53 16.93 21.32 14.85
C ALA A 53 15.96 20.22 14.38
N TYR A 54 16.03 18.99 14.91
CA TYR A 54 15.15 17.89 14.52
C TYR A 54 13.95 17.80 15.47
N PRO A 55 12.72 18.06 14.99
CA PRO A 55 11.51 18.04 15.80
C PRO A 55 11.31 16.76 16.61
N LEU A 56 11.61 15.61 16.01
CA LEU A 56 11.44 14.30 16.65
C LEU A 56 12.35 14.14 17.87
N VAL A 57 13.61 14.58 17.80
CA VAL A 57 14.56 14.49 18.93
C VAL A 57 14.05 15.33 20.10
N ASN A 58 13.58 16.54 19.81
CA ASN A 58 13.01 17.46 20.80
C ASN A 58 11.73 16.87 21.43
N LEU A 59 10.85 16.27 20.62
CA LEU A 59 9.63 15.62 21.11
C LEU A 59 9.95 14.45 22.05
N VAL A 60 10.87 13.56 21.66
CA VAL A 60 11.26 12.41 22.48
C VAL A 60 11.92 12.87 23.79
N LYS A 61 12.74 13.92 23.75
CA LYS A 61 13.33 14.53 24.95
C LYS A 61 12.26 15.15 25.85
N ALA A 62 11.27 15.84 25.30
CA ALA A 62 10.18 16.39 26.07
C ALA A 62 9.38 15.29 26.80
N VAL A 63 9.03 14.20 26.09
CA VAL A 63 8.35 13.04 26.68
C VAL A 63 9.20 12.42 27.80
N ASN A 64 10.51 12.30 27.60
CA ASN A 64 11.41 11.79 28.64
C ASN A 64 11.40 12.67 29.90
N LEU A 65 11.48 13.98 29.73
CA LEU A 65 11.49 14.94 30.84
C LEU A 65 10.15 14.95 31.58
N HIS A 66 9.04 14.82 30.87
CA HIS A 66 7.73 14.62 31.48
C HIS A 66 7.68 13.35 32.33
N GLY A 67 8.21 12.23 31.81
CA GLY A 67 8.32 10.97 32.57
C GLY A 67 9.16 11.09 33.84
N LYS A 68 10.14 11.99 33.86
CA LYS A 68 10.94 12.35 35.05
C LYS A 68 10.24 13.33 36.01
N GLY A 69 9.11 13.92 35.62
CA GLY A 69 8.44 14.99 36.36
C GLY A 69 9.03 16.38 36.15
N ASP A 70 9.98 16.57 35.21
CA ASP A 70 10.49 17.88 34.80
C ASP A 70 9.54 18.53 33.79
N VAL A 71 8.47 19.13 34.33
CA VAL A 71 7.42 19.79 33.54
C VAL A 71 7.97 20.98 32.76
N ASP A 72 8.82 21.80 33.39
CA ASP A 72 9.39 23.00 32.76
C ASP A 72 10.32 22.61 31.60
N GLY A 73 11.14 21.57 31.79
CA GLY A 73 11.96 20.98 30.74
C GLY A 73 11.11 20.46 29.59
N CYS A 74 10.07 19.68 29.89
CA CYS A 74 9.13 19.17 28.89
C CYS A 74 8.55 20.30 28.02
N CYS A 75 7.99 21.35 28.64
CA CYS A 75 7.41 22.48 27.92
C CYS A 75 8.43 23.18 27.00
N ARG A 76 9.67 23.39 27.47
CA ARG A 76 10.72 23.98 26.65
C ARG A 76 11.02 23.17 25.39
N TYR A 77 11.20 21.85 25.53
CA TYR A 77 11.52 21.00 24.37
C TYR A 77 10.31 20.77 23.45
N LEU A 78 9.08 20.76 23.97
CA LEU A 78 7.88 20.83 23.11
C LEU A 78 7.87 22.12 22.30
N GLY A 79 8.17 23.26 22.93
CA GLY A 79 8.31 24.54 22.26
C GLY A 79 9.39 24.55 21.17
N LEU A 80 10.45 23.75 21.29
CA LEU A 80 11.45 23.57 20.23
C LEU A 80 11.00 22.61 19.12
N ALA A 81 10.22 21.58 19.44
CA ALA A 81 9.72 20.62 18.47
C ALA A 81 8.79 21.28 17.42
N THR A 82 8.20 22.43 17.74
CA THR A 82 7.34 23.19 16.82
C THR A 82 8.09 24.14 15.89
N ARG A 83 9.37 24.42 16.16
CA ARG A 83 10.12 25.42 15.40
C ARG A 83 10.73 24.79 14.16
N ASP A 84 10.74 25.56 13.08
CA ASP A 84 11.38 25.13 11.84
C ASP A 84 12.92 25.21 11.93
N LYS A 85 13.60 24.71 10.90
CA LYS A 85 15.08 24.74 10.83
C LYS A 85 15.66 26.17 10.83
N THR A 86 14.90 27.16 10.39
CA THR A 86 15.36 28.55 10.30
C THR A 86 15.45 29.20 11.67
N PHE A 87 14.57 28.80 12.61
CA PHE A 87 14.63 29.22 13.99
C PHE A 87 16.00 28.97 14.62
N PHE A 88 16.64 27.84 14.28
CA PHE A 88 17.94 27.44 14.82
C PHE A 88 19.14 28.10 14.13
N ARG A 89 18.94 28.89 13.07
CA ARG A 89 20.04 29.50 12.31
C ARG A 89 20.83 30.47 13.19
N GLY A 90 22.14 30.26 13.26
CA GLY A 90 23.09 31.11 13.99
C GLY A 90 23.24 30.79 15.47
N LEU A 91 22.50 29.82 15.99
CA LEU A 91 22.57 29.42 17.40
C LEU A 91 23.59 28.29 17.56
N LYS A 92 24.56 28.49 18.45
CA LYS A 92 25.69 27.57 18.67
C LYS A 92 25.62 26.85 20.01
N THR A 93 24.70 27.22 20.88
CA THR A 93 24.58 26.61 22.21
C THR A 93 23.12 26.39 22.55
N GLU A 94 22.85 25.37 23.35
CA GLU A 94 21.51 25.10 23.88
C GLU A 94 20.96 26.29 24.68
N GLN A 95 21.82 26.97 25.45
CA GLN A 95 21.46 28.18 26.17
C GLN A 95 20.95 29.28 25.23
N GLN A 96 21.65 29.53 24.11
CA GLN A 96 21.19 30.49 23.09
C GLN A 96 19.86 30.10 22.45
N ILE A 97 19.60 28.80 22.28
CA ILE A 97 18.34 28.29 21.75
C ILE A 97 17.20 28.57 22.71
N PHE A 98 17.38 28.28 24.01
CA PHE A 98 16.36 28.54 25.01
C PHE A 98 16.18 30.02 25.32
N ASP A 99 17.24 30.82 25.30
CA ASP A 99 17.12 32.26 25.45
C ASP A 99 16.36 32.87 24.27
N LYS A 100 16.61 32.39 23.04
CA LYS A 100 15.79 32.78 21.87
C LYS A 100 14.35 32.32 22.04
N LEU A 101 14.10 31.09 22.50
CA LEU A 101 12.74 30.59 22.73
C LEU A 101 11.98 31.45 23.75
N ARG A 102 12.63 31.82 24.87
CA ARG A 102 12.06 32.73 25.88
C ARG A 102 11.74 34.11 25.32
N LEU A 103 12.60 34.66 24.47
CA LEU A 103 12.35 35.95 23.81
C LEU A 103 11.15 35.88 22.87
N TYR A 104 10.98 34.76 22.15
CA TYR A 104 9.80 34.55 21.31
C TYR A 104 8.52 34.42 22.15
N ASP A 105 8.55 33.60 23.21
CA ASP A 105 7.37 33.39 24.07
C ASP A 105 7.00 34.66 24.87
N GLY A 106 7.98 35.52 25.18
CA GLY A 106 7.75 36.80 25.86
C GLY A 106 7.32 37.95 24.95
N ALA A 107 7.78 37.99 23.70
CA ALA A 107 7.45 39.06 22.75
C ALA A 107 5.98 39.01 22.27
N GLU A 108 5.36 37.82 22.26
CA GLU A 108 3.96 37.66 21.90
C GLU A 108 2.98 38.19 22.98
N HIS A 109 3.47 38.49 24.19
CA HIS A 109 2.65 39.03 25.30
C HIS A 109 2.49 40.56 25.31
N HIS A 110 3.12 41.31 24.41
CA HIS A 110 3.01 42.78 24.35
C HIS A 110 2.34 43.34 23.11
N GLN A 111 1.84 42.48 22.20
CA GLN A 111 0.96 42.91 21.11
C GLN A 111 -0.50 42.59 21.46
N GLY A 112 -1.04 43.32 22.43
CA GLY A 112 -2.49 43.46 22.56
C GLY A 112 -3.04 44.28 21.38
N PRO A 113 -4.32 44.10 21.00
CA PRO A 113 -4.93 44.85 19.91
C PRO A 113 -5.11 46.31 20.34
N HIS A 114 -4.12 47.16 20.07
CA HIS A 114 -4.36 48.60 20.06
C HIS A 114 -5.22 48.94 18.85
N GLY A 115 -6.51 49.08 19.10
CA GLY A 115 -7.41 49.80 18.22
C GLY A 115 -7.17 51.30 18.32
N GLY A 116 -7.19 51.97 17.15
CA GLY A 116 -7.69 53.33 17.05
C GLY A 116 -6.70 54.44 16.73
N SER A 117 -6.94 55.06 15.57
CA SER A 117 -6.75 56.47 15.18
C SER A 117 -5.34 57.07 15.08
N GLY A 118 -4.93 57.36 13.84
CA GLY A 118 -5.09 58.71 13.28
C GLY A 118 -4.06 59.79 13.66
N GLU A 119 -3.36 60.24 12.60
CA GLU A 119 -2.87 61.60 12.32
C GLU A 119 -1.54 62.10 12.94
N ASP A 120 -0.60 62.34 12.02
CA ASP A 120 0.22 63.53 11.79
C ASP A 120 1.05 64.17 12.92
N GLY A 121 2.34 64.41 12.62
CA GLY A 121 3.11 65.42 13.35
C GLY A 121 4.62 65.23 13.33
N GLU A 122 5.24 65.82 12.32
CA GLU A 122 6.68 65.97 12.12
C GLU A 122 7.31 66.99 13.12
N GLN A 123 8.64 66.85 13.36
CA GLN A 123 9.63 67.84 13.84
C GLN A 123 9.97 67.97 15.33
N GLY A 124 11.28 68.00 15.60
CA GLY A 124 11.89 68.93 16.58
C GLY A 124 12.84 68.35 17.62
N LEU A 125 14.15 68.32 17.32
CA LEU A 125 15.24 68.32 18.32
C LEU A 125 15.15 69.60 19.19
N VAL A 126 15.29 69.50 20.52
CA VAL A 126 16.06 70.43 21.38
C VAL A 126 16.48 69.73 22.69
N THR A 127 17.73 69.96 23.08
CA THR A 127 18.47 69.60 24.29
C THR A 127 17.98 70.28 25.59
N GLY A 128 18.19 69.65 26.75
CA GLY A 128 18.18 70.37 28.04
C GLY A 128 18.35 69.50 29.28
N ASP A 129 19.56 69.48 29.84
CA ASP A 129 19.86 69.10 31.23
C ASP A 129 19.23 70.09 32.22
N VAL A 130 18.61 69.61 33.32
CA VAL A 130 18.68 70.22 34.66
C VAL A 130 18.46 69.14 35.73
N ALA A 131 19.31 69.20 36.76
CA ALA A 131 19.36 68.37 37.96
C ALA A 131 18.32 68.72 39.05
N GLY A 132 18.09 67.79 39.99
CA GLY A 132 17.93 68.14 41.42
C GLY A 132 16.81 67.47 42.22
N ALA A 133 17.22 66.83 43.33
CA ALA A 133 16.55 66.62 44.63
C ALA A 133 15.33 65.67 44.71
N GLU A 134 15.46 64.49 45.35
CA GLU A 134 15.29 64.21 46.80
C GLU A 134 13.83 64.33 47.30
N ASP A 135 13.13 63.21 47.54
CA ASP A 135 12.88 62.65 48.88
C ASP A 135 11.91 61.44 48.89
N SER A 136 12.13 60.52 49.84
CA SER A 136 11.41 59.28 50.16
C SER A 136 9.97 59.53 50.72
N PRO A 137 9.08 58.53 51.05
CA PRO A 137 9.37 57.17 51.51
C PRO A 137 8.43 56.00 51.12
N ARG A 138 8.98 54.79 51.32
CA ARG A 138 8.38 53.51 51.77
C ARG A 138 6.86 53.32 51.72
N SER A 139 6.45 52.25 51.03
CA SER A 139 5.31 51.40 51.41
C SER A 139 5.66 49.94 51.14
N ALA A 140 5.41 49.08 52.13
CA ALA A 140 5.76 47.68 52.20
C ALA A 140 4.51 46.79 52.09
N HIS A 141 4.71 45.55 51.64
CA HIS A 141 3.78 44.40 51.59
C HIS A 141 2.73 44.46 50.46
N THR A 142 2.57 43.45 49.60
CA THR A 142 2.44 42.00 49.87
C THR A 142 2.97 41.18 48.68
N GLU A 143 3.94 40.29 48.92
CA GLU A 143 4.26 39.17 48.02
C GLU A 143 3.21 38.07 48.20
N GLU A 144 2.24 37.97 47.28
CA GLU A 144 1.47 36.74 47.11
C GLU A 144 2.24 35.80 46.19
N ARG A 145 2.87 34.81 46.83
CA ARG A 145 3.59 33.71 46.21
C ARG A 145 2.58 32.76 45.53
N MET A 146 2.38 32.89 44.23
CA MET A 146 1.60 31.94 43.42
C MET A 146 2.41 30.64 43.18
N ASP A 147 2.38 29.74 44.16
CA ASP A 147 3.03 28.41 44.10
C ASP A 147 2.01 27.30 43.78
N SER A 148 1.39 27.33 42.59
CA SER A 148 0.83 26.08 42.04
C SER A 148 1.05 25.97 40.52
N PRO A 149 1.66 24.86 40.03
CA PRO A 149 1.84 24.59 38.60
C PRO A 149 0.52 24.61 37.80
N LYS A 150 -0.62 24.33 38.46
CA LYS A 150 -1.96 24.34 37.85
C LYS A 150 -2.43 25.74 37.43
N ALA A 151 -1.97 26.80 38.11
CA ALA A 151 -2.36 28.18 37.78
C ALA A 151 -1.63 28.72 36.53
N ARG A 152 -0.43 28.20 36.22
CA ARG A 152 0.34 28.59 35.04
C ARG A 152 -0.16 27.93 33.75
N LEU A 153 -0.76 26.73 33.85
CA LEU A 153 -1.32 25.98 32.71
C LEU A 153 -2.64 26.57 32.17
N GLY A 154 -3.43 27.25 33.01
CA GLY A 154 -4.70 27.87 32.59
C GLY A 154 -4.55 29.12 31.70
N LEU A 155 -3.36 29.74 31.66
CA LEU A 155 -3.11 31.00 30.96
C LEU A 155 -2.63 30.84 29.50
N TYR A 156 -2.26 29.62 29.08
CA TYR A 156 -1.87 29.31 27.69
C TYR A 156 -3.07 29.06 26.75
N HIS A 157 -4.31 29.15 27.25
CA HIS A 157 -5.50 28.62 26.59
C HIS A 157 -6.01 29.44 25.37
N ASN A 158 -5.55 30.67 25.12
CA ASN A 158 -6.20 31.59 24.16
C ASN A 158 -5.30 32.18 23.04
N LEU A 159 -4.12 31.62 22.73
CA LEU A 159 -3.06 32.41 22.06
C LEU A 159 -2.34 31.74 20.87
N LEU A 160 -3.02 31.42 19.77
CA LEU A 160 -2.33 31.23 18.47
C LEU A 160 -3.13 31.77 17.28
N PRO A 161 -2.55 32.66 16.43
CA PRO A 161 -3.18 33.08 15.17
C PRO A 161 -2.98 32.04 14.05
N PRO A 162 -3.76 32.08 12.96
CA PRO A 162 -3.51 31.26 11.78
C PRO A 162 -2.27 31.78 11.03
N VAL A 163 -1.33 30.90 10.71
CA VAL A 163 -0.11 31.23 9.92
C VAL A 163 -0.21 30.60 8.52
N PRO A 164 0.26 31.27 7.44
CA PRO A 164 0.05 30.82 6.07
C PRO A 164 0.90 29.59 5.73
N THR A 165 0.36 28.76 4.83
CA THR A 165 1.00 27.56 4.27
C THR A 165 2.34 27.87 3.60
N ALA A 166 3.44 27.46 4.22
CA ALA A 166 4.75 27.28 3.58
C ALA A 166 5.18 25.81 3.68
N GLU A 167 5.52 25.22 2.54
CA GLU A 167 5.86 23.80 2.37
C GLU A 167 7.16 23.42 3.11
N LEU A 168 7.08 22.41 3.99
CA LEU A 168 8.22 21.83 4.72
C LEU A 168 8.75 20.60 3.97
N TYR A 169 9.96 20.71 3.41
CA TYR A 169 10.70 19.59 2.80
C TYR A 169 11.51 18.81 3.85
N LEU A 170 11.32 17.49 3.88
CA LEU A 170 12.26 16.53 4.47
C LEU A 170 12.89 15.69 3.35
N ALA A 171 14.21 15.48 3.41
CA ALA A 171 14.87 14.49 2.58
C ALA A 171 14.47 13.08 3.05
N PRO A 172 14.23 12.10 2.15
CA PRO A 172 13.88 10.75 2.54
C PRO A 172 15.01 10.10 3.38
N PRO A 173 14.67 9.17 4.30
CA PRO A 173 15.68 8.41 5.03
C PRO A 173 16.55 7.62 4.05
N ASP A 174 17.86 7.53 4.33
CA ASP A 174 18.76 6.76 3.49
C ASP A 174 18.45 5.25 3.57
N HIS A 175 18.91 4.48 2.56
CA HIS A 175 18.68 3.04 2.47
C HIS A 175 19.16 2.29 3.74
N THR A 176 20.18 2.83 4.42
CA THR A 176 20.74 2.32 5.68
C THR A 176 19.75 2.41 6.83
N THR A 177 19.07 3.56 6.98
CA THR A 177 18.03 3.79 8.01
C THR A 177 16.82 2.90 7.79
N LEU A 178 16.42 2.65 6.54
CA LEU A 178 15.35 1.71 6.20
C LEU A 178 15.73 0.24 6.45
N THR A 179 17.00 -0.12 6.27
CA THR A 179 17.51 -1.48 6.55
C THR A 179 17.58 -1.74 8.05
N LEU A 180 18.02 -0.75 8.84
CA LEU A 180 18.00 -0.82 10.29
C LEU A 180 16.59 -0.86 10.86
N LEU A 181 15.66 -0.02 10.37
CA LEU A 181 14.25 -0.10 10.76
C LEU A 181 13.65 -1.50 10.48
N LYS A 182 14.04 -2.15 9.37
CA LYS A 182 13.62 -3.54 9.08
C LYS A 182 14.12 -4.55 10.13
N GLU A 183 15.34 -4.38 10.65
CA GLU A 183 15.89 -5.24 11.72
C GLU A 183 15.36 -4.88 13.12
N LEU A 184 14.96 -3.63 13.32
CA LEU A 184 14.55 -3.09 14.62
C LEU A 184 13.09 -3.35 14.98
N VAL A 185 12.22 -3.45 13.97
CA VAL A 185 10.77 -3.56 14.16
C VAL A 185 10.35 -5.01 14.42
N VAL A 186 11.28 -5.93 14.67
CA VAL A 186 11.00 -7.37 14.92
C VAL A 186 10.11 -7.61 16.15
N ASP A 187 9.80 -6.59 16.98
CA ASP A 187 9.10 -6.79 18.25
C ASP A 187 8.03 -5.72 18.56
N HIS A 188 6.88 -6.16 19.12
CA HIS A 188 5.67 -5.40 19.52
C HIS A 188 5.88 -4.07 20.31
N SER A 189 7.11 -3.74 20.75
CA SER A 189 7.44 -2.53 21.51
C SER A 189 7.14 -1.20 20.80
N LEU A 190 7.13 -1.17 19.46
CA LEU A 190 6.81 0.02 18.68
C LEU A 190 5.31 0.35 18.71
N TYR A 191 4.45 -0.66 18.85
CA TYR A 191 3.01 -0.48 18.96
C TYR A 191 2.65 0.19 20.28
N ASP A 192 3.26 -0.27 21.39
CA ASP A 192 3.08 0.33 22.71
C ASP A 192 3.68 1.73 22.80
N PHE A 193 4.83 1.96 22.16
CA PHE A 193 5.37 3.32 22.02
C PHE A 193 4.40 4.23 21.26
N ALA A 194 3.85 3.80 20.14
CA ALA A 194 2.90 4.60 19.38
C ALA A 194 1.61 4.91 20.18
N ASN A 195 1.18 3.99 21.05
CA ASN A 195 0.10 4.23 22.00
C ASN A 195 0.50 5.17 23.16
N LEU A 196 1.76 5.12 23.63
CA LEU A 196 2.28 6.00 24.69
C LEU A 196 2.46 7.44 24.21
N VAL A 197 3.08 7.63 23.04
CA VAL A 197 3.07 8.94 22.37
C VAL A 197 1.61 9.32 22.13
N GLY A 198 0.74 8.33 21.80
CA GLY A 198 -0.75 8.37 21.77
C GLY A 198 -1.34 9.20 22.87
N LEU A 199 -1.07 8.74 24.07
CA LEU A 199 -1.56 9.30 25.30
C LEU A 199 -0.88 10.64 25.59
N ALA A 200 0.42 10.78 25.34
CA ALA A 200 1.15 12.03 25.52
C ALA A 200 0.58 13.16 24.66
N VAL A 201 0.32 12.93 23.36
CA VAL A 201 -0.29 13.95 22.49
C VAL A 201 -1.76 14.17 22.77
N ARG A 202 -2.52 13.16 23.23
CA ARG A 202 -3.89 13.39 23.73
C ARG A 202 -3.91 14.25 25.00
N GLN A 203 -2.95 14.05 25.89
CA GLN A 203 -2.79 14.84 27.10
C GLN A 203 -2.36 16.28 26.76
N VAL A 204 -1.37 16.43 25.87
CA VAL A 204 -0.95 17.73 25.33
C VAL A 204 -2.09 18.41 24.56
N ARG A 205 -2.94 17.67 23.83
CA ARG A 205 -4.15 18.21 23.18
C ARG A 205 -5.15 18.75 24.19
N LYS A 206 -5.32 18.06 25.32
CA LYS A 206 -6.20 18.50 26.41
C LYS A 206 -5.68 19.77 27.09
N GLU A 207 -4.37 19.97 27.10
CA GLU A 207 -3.72 21.08 27.79
C GLU A 207 -3.45 22.31 26.89
N ILE A 208 -3.15 22.13 25.60
CA ILE A 208 -2.66 23.22 24.73
C ILE A 208 -3.73 23.79 23.78
N GLY A 209 -4.80 23.04 23.45
CA GLY A 209 -5.94 23.54 22.66
C GLY A 209 -5.65 23.98 21.20
N SER A 210 -4.39 24.01 20.76
CA SER A 210 -3.98 24.50 19.44
C SER A 210 -4.19 23.48 18.31
N THR A 211 -5.02 23.82 17.34
CA THR A 211 -5.37 22.95 16.20
C THR A 211 -4.25 22.83 15.15
N SER A 212 -3.46 23.88 14.92
CA SER A 212 -2.37 23.88 13.92
C SER A 212 -1.16 23.08 14.38
N PHE A 213 -0.75 23.22 15.64
CA PHE A 213 0.29 22.42 16.27
C PHE A 213 -0.06 20.93 16.27
N LEU A 214 -1.30 20.61 16.67
CA LEU A 214 -1.77 19.24 16.68
C LEU A 214 -1.77 18.64 15.28
N SER A 215 -2.19 19.37 14.25
CA SER A 215 -2.14 18.90 12.86
C SER A 215 -0.73 18.48 12.42
N GLN A 216 0.30 19.28 12.76
CA GLN A 216 1.69 18.96 12.39
C GLN A 216 2.26 17.77 13.16
N VAL A 217 1.98 17.67 14.45
CA VAL A 217 2.39 16.52 15.28
C VAL A 217 1.64 15.25 14.84
N PHE A 218 0.33 15.34 14.57
CA PHE A 218 -0.46 14.22 14.03
C PHE A 218 0.05 13.76 12.67
N ARG A 219 0.54 14.67 11.82
CA ARG A 219 1.11 14.30 10.52
C ARG A 219 2.41 13.50 10.65
N GLN A 220 3.34 13.99 11.46
CA GLN A 220 4.59 13.27 11.78
C GLN A 220 4.31 11.93 12.46
N TRP A 221 3.24 11.88 13.23
CA TRP A 221 2.80 10.66 13.86
C TRP A 221 2.24 9.63 12.87
N CYS A 222 1.39 10.06 11.95
CA CYS A 222 0.84 9.18 10.92
C CYS A 222 1.98 8.61 10.05
N GLU A 223 3.05 9.39 9.82
CA GLU A 223 4.28 8.87 9.20
C GLU A 223 4.94 7.78 10.01
N PHE A 224 5.11 7.99 11.32
CA PHE A 224 5.66 6.97 12.20
C PHE A 224 4.81 5.69 12.22
N HIS A 225 3.49 5.80 12.43
CA HIS A 225 2.59 4.64 12.38
C HIS A 225 2.59 3.94 11.03
N HIS A 226 2.71 4.70 9.93
CA HIS A 226 2.83 4.12 8.60
C HIS A 226 4.09 3.26 8.49
N LEU A 227 5.23 3.74 8.97
CA LEU A 227 6.47 2.95 9.01
C LEU A 227 6.35 1.70 9.89
N VAL A 228 5.68 1.80 11.04
CA VAL A 228 5.37 0.64 11.89
C VAL A 228 4.53 -0.38 11.12
N ALA A 229 3.47 0.06 10.44
CA ALA A 229 2.61 -0.82 9.65
C ALA A 229 3.36 -1.48 8.48
N VAL A 230 4.20 -0.73 7.76
CA VAL A 230 5.06 -1.25 6.67
C VAL A 230 5.92 -2.39 7.20
N SER A 231 6.50 -2.22 8.38
CA SER A 231 7.40 -3.23 8.90
C SER A 231 6.67 -4.44 9.49
N LEU A 232 5.51 -4.26 10.14
CA LEU A 232 4.65 -5.38 10.55
C LEU A 232 4.23 -6.20 9.33
N ALA A 233 3.85 -5.54 8.24
CA ALA A 233 3.52 -6.18 6.97
C ALA A 233 4.71 -6.97 6.39
N HIS A 234 5.93 -6.41 6.40
CA HIS A 234 7.13 -7.12 5.94
C HIS A 234 7.46 -8.39 6.73
N GLN A 235 7.07 -8.45 8.00
CA GLN A 235 7.26 -9.61 8.86
C GLN A 235 6.11 -10.63 8.76
N GLY A 236 5.08 -10.34 7.97
CA GLY A 236 3.90 -11.19 7.85
C GLY A 236 2.85 -11.02 8.95
N HIS A 237 3.00 -10.02 9.84
CA HIS A 237 2.02 -9.65 10.86
C HIS A 237 0.90 -8.79 10.26
N TRP A 238 0.16 -9.36 9.31
CA TRP A 238 -0.80 -8.62 8.48
C TRP A 238 -1.97 -8.03 9.28
N ASP A 239 -2.52 -8.76 10.26
CA ASP A 239 -3.67 -8.30 11.06
C ASP A 239 -3.32 -7.08 11.94
N GLU A 240 -2.13 -7.10 12.54
CA GLU A 240 -1.63 -5.98 13.35
C GLU A 240 -1.34 -4.75 12.48
N ALA A 241 -0.71 -4.98 11.31
CA ALA A 241 -0.48 -3.93 10.32
C ALA A 241 -1.80 -3.28 9.90
N MET A 242 -2.85 -4.09 9.64
CA MET A 242 -4.19 -3.60 9.33
C MET A 242 -4.76 -2.72 10.46
N GLY A 243 -4.70 -3.15 11.72
CA GLY A 243 -5.21 -2.37 12.85
C GLY A 243 -4.48 -1.03 13.06
N VAL A 244 -3.19 -0.95 12.69
CA VAL A 244 -2.47 0.33 12.65
C VAL A 244 -2.93 1.18 11.46
N LEU A 245 -3.03 0.59 10.26
CA LEU A 245 -3.39 1.31 9.04
C LEU A 245 -4.82 1.86 9.07
N GLU A 246 -5.78 1.11 9.62
CA GLU A 246 -7.16 1.57 9.81
C GLU A 246 -7.23 2.85 10.64
N ARG A 247 -6.41 2.95 11.70
CA ARG A 247 -6.30 4.17 12.52
C ARG A 247 -5.66 5.33 11.75
N ILE A 248 -4.64 5.03 10.94
CA ILE A 248 -4.00 6.05 10.09
C ILE A 248 -5.01 6.60 9.09
N VAL A 249 -5.71 5.75 8.32
CA VAL A 249 -6.62 6.21 7.27
C VAL A 249 -7.91 6.84 7.84
N ALA A 250 -8.31 6.51 9.07
CA ALA A 250 -9.36 7.22 9.78
C ALA A 250 -8.93 8.65 10.18
N THR A 251 -7.64 8.85 10.48
CA THR A 251 -7.08 10.15 10.88
C THR A 251 -6.68 11.00 9.69
N GLU A 252 -6.09 10.39 8.66
CA GLU A 252 -5.63 11.01 7.41
C GLU A 252 -6.24 10.28 6.19
N PRO A 253 -7.53 10.55 5.86
CA PRO A 253 -8.22 9.85 4.77
C PRO A 253 -7.59 10.05 3.39
N HIS A 254 -6.77 11.08 3.21
CA HIS A 254 -6.14 11.41 1.92
C HIS A 254 -4.82 10.69 1.68
N ARG A 255 -4.29 9.96 2.67
CA ARG A 255 -2.97 9.34 2.59
C ARG A 255 -2.99 8.07 1.74
N THR A 256 -2.72 8.24 0.45
CA THR A 256 -2.77 7.16 -0.55
C THR A 256 -1.86 5.98 -0.22
N SER A 257 -0.65 6.20 0.28
CA SER A 257 0.28 5.11 0.64
C SER A 257 -0.26 4.19 1.74
N SER A 258 -0.98 4.74 2.73
CA SER A 258 -1.59 3.94 3.80
C SER A 258 -2.78 3.13 3.29
N TRP A 259 -3.60 3.69 2.39
CA TRP A 259 -4.67 2.94 1.73
C TRP A 259 -4.12 1.80 0.85
N SER A 260 -3.06 2.05 0.08
CA SER A 260 -2.40 1.02 -0.73
C SER A 260 -1.92 -0.15 0.13
N LEU A 261 -1.20 0.14 1.21
CA LEU A 261 -0.67 -0.89 2.11
C LEU A 261 -1.80 -1.63 2.84
N LEU A 262 -2.87 -0.94 3.22
CA LEU A 262 -4.05 -1.57 3.82
C LEU A 262 -4.71 -2.55 2.84
N GLY A 263 -4.81 -2.17 1.56
CA GLY A 263 -5.32 -3.04 0.52
C GLY A 263 -4.46 -4.28 0.32
N GLU A 264 -3.14 -4.13 0.37
CA GLU A 264 -2.21 -5.28 0.31
C GLU A 264 -2.37 -6.22 1.50
N CYS A 265 -2.48 -5.68 2.72
CA CYS A 265 -2.71 -6.51 3.90
C CYS A 265 -4.04 -7.29 3.80
N LEU A 266 -5.11 -6.65 3.33
CA LEU A 266 -6.41 -7.31 3.11
C LEU A 266 -6.34 -8.43 2.06
N CYS A 267 -5.57 -8.24 0.99
CA CYS A 267 -5.33 -9.30 0.00
C CYS A 267 -4.62 -10.50 0.62
N ARG A 268 -3.64 -10.27 1.51
CA ARG A 268 -2.84 -11.33 2.16
C ARG A 268 -3.63 -12.10 3.23
N THR A 269 -4.54 -11.44 3.93
CA THR A 269 -5.41 -12.07 4.95
C THR A 269 -6.64 -12.77 4.37
N GLY A 270 -6.83 -12.73 3.05
CA GLY A 270 -7.99 -13.35 2.39
C GLY A 270 -9.31 -12.64 2.72
N ALA A 271 -9.25 -11.34 3.03
CA ALA A 271 -10.45 -10.56 3.30
C ALA A 271 -11.40 -10.55 2.09
N ARG A 272 -12.69 -10.28 2.34
CA ARG A 272 -13.71 -10.23 1.28
C ARG A 272 -13.29 -9.26 0.18
N ASN A 273 -13.38 -9.72 -1.07
CA ASN A 273 -13.01 -8.95 -2.25
C ASN A 273 -13.69 -7.57 -2.33
N ASP A 274 -14.90 -7.40 -1.80
CA ASP A 274 -15.58 -6.09 -1.81
C ASP A 274 -14.88 -5.06 -0.90
N ARG A 275 -14.36 -5.50 0.24
CA ARG A 275 -13.59 -4.64 1.15
C ARG A 275 -12.24 -4.25 0.54
N ILE A 276 -11.56 -5.20 -0.11
CA ILE A 276 -10.31 -4.94 -0.84
C ILE A 276 -10.57 -3.89 -1.93
N ALA A 277 -11.64 -4.06 -2.71
CA ALA A 277 -12.04 -3.12 -3.74
C ALA A 277 -12.27 -1.70 -3.20
N GLU A 278 -13.00 -1.56 -2.10
CA GLU A 278 -13.28 -0.27 -1.47
C GLU A 278 -11.99 0.45 -1.04
N VAL A 279 -11.10 -0.28 -0.35
CA VAL A 279 -9.83 0.23 0.18
C VAL A 279 -8.89 0.64 -0.95
N LEU A 280 -8.74 -0.18 -1.99
CA LEU A 280 -7.89 0.13 -3.13
C LEU A 280 -8.43 1.29 -3.97
N THR A 281 -9.76 1.43 -4.10
CA THR A 281 -10.38 2.59 -4.76
C THR A 281 -10.04 3.89 -4.02
N LYS A 282 -10.00 3.86 -2.68
CA LYS A 282 -9.57 5.01 -1.86
C LYS A 282 -8.07 5.30 -1.95
N ALA A 283 -7.25 4.32 -2.33
CA ALA A 283 -5.83 4.52 -2.61
C ALA A 283 -5.57 5.23 -3.96
N THR A 284 -6.57 5.23 -4.85
CA THR A 284 -6.48 5.77 -6.22
C THR A 284 -7.49 6.88 -6.50
N PRO A 285 -7.59 7.94 -5.65
CA PRO A 285 -8.56 9.00 -5.85
C PRO A 285 -8.27 9.76 -7.17
N PRO A 286 -9.30 10.00 -8.00
CA PRO A 286 -9.14 10.74 -9.24
C PRO A 286 -8.68 12.17 -8.95
N GLY A 287 -7.66 12.64 -9.68
CA GLY A 287 -7.19 14.04 -9.63
C GLY A 287 -6.08 14.34 -8.63
N LEU A 288 -5.50 13.34 -7.95
CA LEU A 288 -4.39 13.54 -7.02
C LEU A 288 -3.04 13.61 -7.75
N GLN A 289 -2.88 14.66 -8.56
CA GLN A 289 -1.62 15.06 -9.21
C GLN A 289 -0.65 15.82 -8.27
N ARG A 290 -1.09 16.16 -7.04
CA ARG A 290 -0.38 17.14 -6.19
C ARG A 290 0.30 16.62 -4.92
N GLU A 291 0.12 15.36 -4.53
CA GLU A 291 0.91 14.84 -3.40
C GLU A 291 2.33 14.50 -3.85
N SER A 292 3.30 15.00 -3.08
CA SER A 292 4.74 14.97 -3.32
C SER A 292 5.20 13.68 -4.00
N THR A 293 5.79 13.86 -5.17
CA THR A 293 6.29 12.86 -6.13
C THR A 293 7.50 12.09 -5.62
N THR A 294 7.46 11.57 -4.40
CA THR A 294 8.46 10.60 -3.98
C THR A 294 8.26 9.34 -4.81
N GLU A 295 9.35 8.80 -5.34
CA GLU A 295 9.34 7.59 -6.17
C GLU A 295 8.67 6.42 -5.45
N SER A 296 8.88 6.30 -4.13
CA SER A 296 8.23 5.31 -3.26
C SER A 296 6.70 5.41 -3.26
N SER A 297 6.13 6.61 -3.24
CA SER A 297 4.67 6.80 -3.28
C SER A 297 4.08 6.36 -4.62
N ARG A 298 4.80 6.62 -5.72
CA ARG A 298 4.41 6.17 -7.06
C ARG A 298 4.38 4.65 -7.17
N SER A 299 5.40 3.96 -6.66
CA SER A 299 5.46 2.49 -6.68
C SER A 299 4.29 1.86 -5.89
N LEU A 300 3.95 2.41 -4.72
CA LEU A 300 2.82 1.91 -3.91
C LEU A 300 1.46 2.19 -4.55
N ARG A 301 1.30 3.35 -5.22
CA ARG A 301 0.08 3.64 -5.99
C ARG A 301 -0.06 2.69 -7.17
N LEU A 302 1.02 2.47 -7.93
CA LEU A 302 1.03 1.53 -9.05
C LEU A 302 0.69 0.11 -8.58
N LEU A 303 1.24 -0.33 -7.45
CA LEU A 303 0.91 -1.62 -6.88
C LEU A 303 -0.59 -1.73 -6.53
N ALA A 304 -1.17 -0.70 -5.91
CA ALA A 304 -2.60 -0.68 -5.59
C ALA A 304 -3.49 -0.72 -6.84
N ILE A 305 -3.12 0.03 -7.89
CA ILE A 305 -3.80 0.00 -9.20
C ILE A 305 -3.77 -1.41 -9.78
N LEU A 306 -2.59 -2.05 -9.81
CA LEU A 306 -2.43 -3.40 -10.35
C LEU A 306 -3.25 -4.43 -9.55
N ARG A 307 -3.24 -4.35 -8.22
CA ARG A 307 -4.04 -5.25 -7.36
C ARG A 307 -5.54 -5.06 -7.56
N TYR A 308 -5.99 -3.82 -7.72
CA TYR A 308 -7.40 -3.57 -7.97
C TYR A 308 -7.83 -4.08 -9.35
N ALA A 309 -7.00 -3.88 -10.37
CA ALA A 309 -7.22 -4.46 -11.69
C ALA A 309 -7.27 -5.98 -11.63
N GLU A 310 -6.32 -6.64 -10.97
CA GLU A 310 -6.30 -8.10 -10.78
C GLU A 310 -7.60 -8.60 -10.13
N LEU A 311 -8.09 -7.89 -9.11
CA LEU A 311 -9.34 -8.21 -8.43
C LEU A 311 -10.56 -8.09 -9.36
N LEU A 312 -10.61 -7.05 -10.19
CA LEU A 312 -11.68 -6.86 -11.17
C LEU A 312 -11.64 -7.96 -12.24
N LEU A 313 -10.45 -8.35 -12.70
CA LEU A 313 -10.26 -9.47 -13.63
C LEU A 313 -10.75 -10.79 -13.01
N LYS A 314 -10.38 -11.08 -11.76
CA LYS A 314 -10.86 -12.26 -11.02
C LYS A 314 -12.38 -12.30 -10.88
N LYS A 315 -13.03 -11.14 -10.73
CA LYS A 315 -14.51 -11.01 -10.71
C LYS A 315 -15.15 -11.01 -12.10
N LYS A 316 -14.38 -11.25 -13.17
CA LYS A 316 -14.83 -11.17 -14.56
C LYS A 316 -15.45 -9.80 -14.92
N LYS A 317 -15.03 -8.72 -14.24
CA LYS A 317 -15.48 -7.34 -14.49
C LYS A 317 -14.56 -6.63 -15.49
N TRP A 318 -14.46 -7.18 -16.70
CA TRP A 318 -13.48 -6.79 -17.73
C TRP A 318 -13.55 -5.31 -18.11
N THR A 319 -14.77 -4.79 -18.35
CA THR A 319 -14.98 -3.39 -18.74
C THR A 319 -14.53 -2.42 -17.65
N GLN A 320 -14.86 -2.70 -16.38
CA GLN A 320 -14.45 -1.87 -15.25
C GLN A 320 -12.93 -1.91 -15.07
N ALA A 321 -12.32 -3.10 -15.19
CA ALA A 321 -10.86 -3.25 -15.12
C ALA A 321 -10.17 -2.43 -16.22
N ARG A 322 -10.70 -2.47 -17.44
CA ARG A 322 -10.20 -1.70 -18.56
C ARG A 322 -10.34 -0.21 -18.33
N GLU A 323 -11.53 0.29 -18.05
CA GLU A 323 -11.76 1.72 -17.80
C GLU A 323 -10.85 2.23 -16.70
N PHE A 324 -10.71 1.47 -15.61
CA PHE A 324 -9.81 1.78 -14.52
C PHE A 324 -8.33 1.83 -14.97
N LEU A 325 -7.86 0.80 -15.68
CA LEU A 325 -6.50 0.74 -16.22
C LEU A 325 -6.22 1.84 -17.26
N MET A 326 -7.23 2.23 -18.05
CA MET A 326 -7.13 3.31 -19.06
C MET A 326 -7.10 4.69 -18.41
N ILE A 327 -7.93 4.94 -17.39
CA ILE A 327 -7.91 6.19 -16.61
C ILE A 327 -6.57 6.34 -15.90
N THR A 328 -6.08 5.24 -15.31
CA THR A 328 -4.79 5.22 -14.63
C THR A 328 -3.61 5.08 -15.58
N GLN A 329 -3.84 4.80 -16.87
CA GLN A 329 -2.80 4.60 -17.88
C GLN A 329 -1.87 5.81 -17.98
N HIS A 330 -2.42 7.03 -17.87
CA HIS A 330 -1.59 8.24 -17.88
C HIS A 330 -0.62 8.26 -16.69
N ASP A 331 -1.09 7.89 -15.50
CA ASP A 331 -0.27 7.82 -14.28
C ASP A 331 0.71 6.63 -14.31
N VAL A 332 0.30 5.50 -14.88
CA VAL A 332 1.07 4.25 -14.95
C VAL A 332 2.15 4.30 -16.03
N LEU A 333 1.84 4.83 -17.22
CA LEU A 333 2.76 4.84 -18.36
C LEU A 333 3.78 5.98 -18.30
N GLU A 334 3.42 7.13 -17.74
CA GLU A 334 4.37 8.23 -17.60
C GLU A 334 5.36 8.03 -16.45
N ALA A 335 4.94 7.34 -15.38
CA ALA A 335 5.80 7.13 -14.22
C ALA A 335 6.84 6.03 -14.47
N GLN A 336 6.39 4.78 -14.70
CA GLN A 336 7.20 3.61 -15.06
C GLN A 336 6.27 2.51 -15.57
N PRO A 337 6.17 2.27 -16.89
CA PRO A 337 5.31 1.22 -17.41
C PRO A 337 5.86 -0.15 -16.98
N THR A 338 5.05 -0.93 -16.28
CA THR A 338 5.40 -2.31 -15.91
C THR A 338 4.82 -3.28 -16.92
N ALA A 339 5.55 -4.37 -17.21
CA ALA A 339 5.05 -5.44 -18.07
C ALA A 339 3.70 -6.00 -17.56
N THR A 340 3.54 -6.10 -16.24
CA THR A 340 2.30 -6.56 -15.60
C THR A 340 1.09 -5.68 -15.92
N ALA A 341 1.24 -4.36 -15.94
CA ALA A 341 0.15 -3.45 -16.32
C ALA A 341 -0.32 -3.73 -17.76
N TRP A 342 0.63 -3.89 -18.68
CA TRP A 342 0.34 -4.19 -20.08
C TRP A 342 -0.28 -5.58 -20.29
N ILE A 343 0.14 -6.57 -19.50
CA ILE A 343 -0.47 -7.90 -19.45
C ILE A 343 -1.94 -7.81 -19.04
N TYR A 344 -2.26 -7.04 -17.99
CA TYR A 344 -3.65 -6.86 -17.56
C TYR A 344 -4.47 -6.11 -18.60
N ILE A 345 -3.92 -5.05 -19.21
CA ILE A 345 -4.57 -4.36 -20.32
C ILE A 345 -4.86 -5.34 -21.48
N ALA A 346 -3.88 -6.16 -21.88
CA ALA A 346 -4.09 -7.18 -22.91
C ALA A 346 -5.18 -8.17 -22.53
N THR A 347 -5.18 -8.64 -21.29
CA THR A 347 -6.21 -9.56 -20.75
C THR A 347 -7.60 -8.94 -20.83
N THR A 348 -7.76 -7.65 -20.49
CA THR A 348 -9.07 -6.97 -20.64
C THR A 348 -9.54 -6.92 -22.09
N TYR A 349 -8.65 -6.69 -23.05
CA TYR A 349 -9.00 -6.67 -24.47
C TYR A 349 -9.39 -8.06 -25.00
N ILE A 350 -8.70 -9.10 -24.56
CA ILE A 350 -8.96 -10.50 -24.96
C ILE A 350 -10.36 -10.93 -24.54
N HIS A 351 -10.75 -10.68 -23.28
CA HIS A 351 -12.05 -11.11 -22.77
C HIS A 351 -13.20 -10.21 -23.23
N GLN A 352 -12.96 -8.96 -23.62
CA GLN A 352 -14.02 -8.11 -24.16
C GLN A 352 -14.58 -8.64 -25.49
N GLU A 353 -13.76 -9.25 -26.34
CA GLU A 353 -14.21 -9.85 -27.62
C GLU A 353 -15.23 -10.98 -27.45
N GLU A 354 -15.25 -11.65 -26.30
CA GLU A 354 -16.26 -12.69 -26.02
C GLU A 354 -17.66 -12.10 -25.81
N TRP A 355 -17.76 -10.83 -25.40
CA TRP A 355 -19.03 -10.15 -25.15
C TRP A 355 -19.54 -9.36 -26.36
N ASP A 356 -18.63 -8.87 -27.20
CA ASP A 356 -18.96 -8.09 -28.40
C ASP A 356 -19.34 -8.97 -29.61
N GLN A 357 -19.73 -10.25 -29.41
CA GLN A 357 -20.35 -11.09 -30.45
C GLN A 357 -21.72 -10.57 -30.94
N VAL A 358 -22.10 -9.33 -30.60
CA VAL A 358 -23.18 -8.60 -31.24
C VAL A 358 -22.74 -8.22 -32.67
N PRO A 359 -23.39 -8.76 -33.72
CA PRO A 359 -22.93 -8.60 -35.09
C PRO A 359 -23.34 -7.23 -35.65
N HIS A 360 -22.72 -6.12 -35.22
CA HIS A 360 -22.99 -4.79 -35.81
C HIS A 360 -21.75 -3.93 -36.04
N THR A 361 -21.35 -3.88 -37.32
CA THR A 361 -20.98 -2.66 -38.07
C THR A 361 -20.13 -1.59 -37.37
N SER A 362 -18.80 -1.71 -37.35
CA SER A 362 -17.92 -0.53 -37.33
C SER A 362 -16.53 -0.85 -37.91
N LEU A 363 -16.28 -0.46 -39.16
CA LEU A 363 -14.98 -0.55 -39.85
C LEU A 363 -13.91 0.45 -39.35
N LEU A 364 -14.15 1.16 -38.24
CA LEU A 364 -13.38 2.35 -37.85
C LEU A 364 -12.61 2.24 -36.53
N PHE A 365 -12.71 1.13 -35.79
CA PHE A 365 -11.88 0.91 -34.61
C PHE A 365 -10.91 -0.26 -34.85
N PRO A 366 -9.61 -0.12 -34.54
CA PRO A 366 -8.71 -1.26 -34.58
C PRO A 366 -9.27 -2.34 -33.67
N SER A 367 -9.44 -3.56 -34.21
CA SER A 367 -9.98 -4.70 -33.46
C SER A 367 -9.29 -4.82 -32.11
N SER A 368 -10.06 -5.14 -31.07
CA SER A 368 -9.56 -5.42 -29.72
C SER A 368 -8.37 -6.38 -29.73
N ALA A 369 -8.34 -7.37 -30.63
CA ALA A 369 -7.21 -8.24 -30.90
C ALA A 369 -5.93 -7.47 -31.27
N ASN A 370 -6.00 -6.43 -32.11
CA ASN A 370 -4.85 -5.59 -32.43
C ASN A 370 -4.38 -4.77 -31.22
N GLN A 371 -5.30 -4.31 -30.38
CA GLN A 371 -4.96 -3.59 -29.15
C GLN A 371 -4.31 -4.53 -28.11
N ALA A 372 -4.81 -5.76 -27.99
CA ALA A 372 -4.21 -6.82 -27.18
C ALA A 372 -2.78 -7.16 -27.68
N LYS A 373 -2.61 -7.39 -29.00
CA LYS A 373 -1.27 -7.64 -29.59
C LYS A 373 -0.31 -6.50 -29.30
N LYS A 374 -0.76 -5.24 -29.42
CA LYS A 374 0.06 -4.06 -29.11
C LYS A 374 0.45 -4.04 -27.63
N ALA A 375 -0.50 -4.28 -26.72
CA ALA A 375 -0.24 -4.32 -25.28
C ALA A 375 0.77 -5.43 -24.92
N ILE A 376 0.62 -6.64 -25.46
CA ILE A 376 1.55 -7.75 -25.23
C ILE A 376 2.94 -7.44 -25.79
N SER A 377 3.02 -6.84 -26.98
CA SER A 377 4.29 -6.42 -27.57
C SER A 377 5.02 -5.38 -26.70
N MET A 378 4.28 -4.45 -26.11
CA MET A 378 4.83 -3.50 -25.14
C MET A 378 5.30 -4.19 -23.84
N ALA A 379 4.54 -5.17 -23.34
CA ALA A 379 4.94 -5.97 -22.18
C ALA A 379 6.25 -6.74 -22.44
N LEU A 380 6.37 -7.41 -23.59
CA LEU A 380 7.58 -8.12 -24.01
C LEU A 380 8.78 -7.17 -24.18
N THR A 381 8.57 -6.01 -24.78
CA THR A 381 9.64 -5.00 -24.92
C THR A 381 10.17 -4.55 -23.55
N LEU A 382 9.27 -4.31 -22.58
CA LEU A 382 9.64 -3.91 -21.22
C LEU A 382 10.28 -5.03 -20.41
N ALA A 383 9.93 -6.29 -20.70
CA ALA A 383 10.59 -7.46 -20.13
C ALA A 383 12.02 -7.66 -20.67
N GLY A 384 12.50 -6.80 -21.57
CA GLY A 384 13.83 -6.87 -22.17
C GLY A 384 13.90 -7.82 -23.38
N THR A 385 12.76 -8.27 -23.89
CA THR A 385 12.66 -9.24 -24.99
C THR A 385 12.12 -8.55 -26.24
N SER A 386 12.78 -7.49 -26.68
CA SER A 386 12.44 -6.75 -27.90
C SER A 386 12.72 -7.53 -29.19
N ARG A 387 13.32 -8.72 -29.08
CA ARG A 387 13.48 -9.66 -30.20
C ARG A 387 12.59 -10.86 -29.94
N LEU A 388 11.67 -11.13 -30.88
CA LEU A 388 11.22 -12.50 -31.15
C LEU A 388 12.46 -13.39 -31.12
N PRO A 389 12.44 -14.56 -30.47
CA PRO A 389 13.62 -15.40 -30.36
C PRO A 389 14.23 -15.55 -31.76
N SER A 390 15.44 -15.00 -31.95
CA SER A 390 16.28 -15.45 -33.04
C SER A 390 16.46 -16.95 -32.82
N GLU A 391 16.58 -17.72 -33.90
CA GLU A 391 16.71 -19.19 -33.89
C GLU A 391 17.81 -19.74 -32.96
N SER A 392 18.62 -18.88 -32.34
CA SER A 392 19.70 -19.18 -31.40
C SER A 392 19.25 -19.73 -30.04
N GLY A 393 17.97 -19.73 -29.66
CA GLY A 393 17.45 -20.51 -28.53
C GLY A 393 17.98 -20.17 -27.13
N GLU A 394 18.75 -19.08 -26.96
CA GLU A 394 19.28 -18.71 -25.64
C GLU A 394 18.20 -18.00 -24.80
N PRO A 395 17.92 -18.48 -23.56
CA PRO A 395 16.95 -17.84 -22.67
C PRO A 395 17.48 -16.47 -22.21
N ALA A 396 16.66 -15.43 -22.39
CA ALA A 396 16.97 -14.08 -21.92
C ALA A 396 16.95 -14.03 -20.38
N SER A 397 17.87 -13.27 -19.77
CA SER A 397 18.02 -13.10 -18.31
C SER A 397 16.93 -12.27 -17.62
N GLY A 398 15.77 -12.10 -18.24
CA GLY A 398 14.61 -11.36 -17.69
C GLY A 398 13.78 -12.20 -16.72
N HIS A 399 12.79 -11.58 -16.05
CA HIS A 399 11.91 -12.24 -15.08
C HIS A 399 11.08 -13.34 -15.79
N PRO A 400 11.38 -14.64 -15.59
CA PRO A 400 10.90 -15.71 -16.49
C PRO A 400 9.37 -15.88 -16.46
N MET A 401 8.74 -15.63 -15.30
CA MET A 401 7.29 -15.77 -15.13
C MET A 401 6.46 -14.81 -15.99
N LEU A 402 6.84 -13.52 -16.06
CA LEU A 402 6.09 -12.52 -16.85
C LEU A 402 6.24 -12.77 -18.35
N HIS A 403 7.34 -13.40 -18.75
CA HIS A 403 7.62 -13.75 -20.13
C HIS A 403 6.72 -14.88 -20.61
N ALA A 404 6.52 -15.93 -19.80
CA ALA A 404 5.61 -17.03 -20.11
C ALA A 404 4.19 -16.52 -20.38
N ASP A 405 3.60 -15.75 -19.46
CA ASP A 405 2.22 -15.26 -19.58
C ASP A 405 2.00 -14.40 -20.83
N CYS A 406 3.00 -13.62 -21.27
CA CYS A 406 2.92 -12.88 -22.53
C CYS A 406 2.77 -13.80 -23.75
N TRP A 407 3.51 -14.91 -23.80
CA TRP A 407 3.42 -15.88 -24.90
C TRP A 407 2.10 -16.65 -24.87
N GLY A 408 1.61 -17.02 -23.68
CA GLY A 408 0.28 -17.63 -23.51
C GLY A 408 -0.84 -16.71 -23.99
N LEU A 409 -0.82 -15.44 -23.58
CA LEU A 409 -1.80 -14.44 -24.03
C LEU A 409 -1.70 -14.16 -25.53
N MET A 410 -0.48 -14.13 -26.10
CA MET A 410 -0.31 -13.96 -27.54
C MET A 410 -0.89 -15.14 -28.32
N SER A 411 -0.64 -16.37 -27.86
CA SER A 411 -1.25 -17.58 -28.42
C SER A 411 -2.77 -17.50 -28.40
N LEU A 412 -3.35 -17.08 -27.27
CA LEU A 412 -4.79 -16.90 -27.11
C LEU A 412 -5.38 -15.86 -28.07
N VAL A 413 -4.74 -14.68 -28.19
CA VAL A 413 -5.15 -13.62 -29.12
C VAL A 413 -5.12 -14.11 -30.57
N LEU A 414 -4.07 -14.84 -30.95
CA LEU A 414 -3.95 -15.39 -32.30
C LEU A 414 -5.06 -16.43 -32.58
N LEU A 415 -5.37 -17.32 -31.63
CA LEU A 415 -6.46 -18.30 -31.80
C LEU A 415 -7.83 -17.64 -31.98
N ARG A 416 -8.08 -16.53 -31.27
CA ARG A 416 -9.33 -15.76 -31.39
C ARG A 416 -9.40 -14.95 -32.69
N GLY A 417 -8.26 -14.47 -33.20
CA GLY A 417 -8.15 -13.61 -34.38
C GLY A 417 -8.54 -14.21 -35.74
N GLY A 418 -8.89 -15.50 -35.82
CA GLY A 418 -9.44 -16.14 -37.01
C GLY A 418 -8.68 -17.40 -37.48
N PRO A 419 -9.27 -18.21 -38.38
CA PRO A 419 -8.78 -19.56 -38.70
C PRO A 419 -7.69 -19.60 -39.78
N SER A 420 -6.94 -18.52 -40.02
CA SER A 420 -5.88 -18.59 -41.04
C SER A 420 -4.78 -19.55 -40.60
N GLU A 421 -4.30 -20.38 -41.54
CA GLU A 421 -3.24 -21.37 -41.27
C GLU A 421 -1.97 -20.71 -40.71
N GLU A 422 -1.61 -19.54 -41.24
CA GLU A 422 -0.50 -18.74 -40.74
C GLU A 422 -0.70 -18.32 -39.28
N THR A 423 -1.90 -17.87 -38.90
CA THR A 423 -2.21 -17.46 -37.52
C THR A 423 -2.19 -18.66 -36.57
N LEU A 424 -2.66 -19.83 -37.01
CA LEU A 424 -2.55 -21.08 -36.24
C LEU A 424 -1.08 -21.48 -36.03
N GLN A 425 -0.25 -21.39 -37.07
CA GLN A 425 1.17 -21.70 -36.96
C GLN A 425 1.90 -20.72 -36.02
N GLN A 426 1.59 -19.42 -36.11
CA GLN A 426 2.14 -18.41 -35.20
C GLN A 426 1.68 -18.64 -33.76
N SER A 427 0.40 -18.98 -33.55
CA SER A 427 -0.12 -19.29 -32.23
C SER A 427 0.59 -20.51 -31.63
N ARG A 428 0.82 -21.55 -32.44
CA ARG A 428 1.55 -22.74 -32.01
C ARG A 428 2.96 -22.40 -31.56
N LYS A 429 3.70 -21.58 -32.31
CA LYS A 429 5.04 -21.11 -31.91
C LYS A 429 5.00 -20.35 -30.58
N CYS A 430 3.98 -19.49 -30.38
CA CYS A 430 3.80 -18.79 -29.10
C CYS A 430 3.49 -19.78 -27.96
N PHE A 431 2.66 -20.80 -28.21
CA PHE A 431 2.36 -21.83 -27.23
C PHE A 431 3.59 -22.68 -26.88
N ASP A 432 4.40 -23.06 -27.87
CA ASP A 432 5.65 -23.79 -27.63
C ASP A 432 6.60 -22.96 -26.75
N LEU A 433 6.73 -21.65 -27.03
CA LEU A 433 7.49 -20.73 -26.18
C LEU A 433 6.88 -20.59 -24.79
N TYR A 434 5.55 -20.53 -24.67
CA TYR A 434 4.86 -20.50 -23.38
C TYR A 434 5.22 -21.72 -22.53
N MET A 435 5.17 -22.92 -23.12
CA MET A 435 5.49 -24.17 -22.46
C MET A 435 6.98 -24.30 -22.09
N LEU A 436 7.89 -23.80 -22.94
CA LEU A 436 9.33 -23.80 -22.68
C LEU A 436 9.74 -22.88 -21.52
N ASN A 437 8.94 -21.86 -21.21
CA ASN A 437 9.22 -20.89 -20.14
C ASN A 437 8.53 -21.26 -18.81
N ASP A 438 8.26 -22.55 -18.59
CA ASP A 438 7.70 -23.10 -17.36
C ASP A 438 6.44 -22.35 -16.90
N PRO A 439 5.32 -22.50 -17.64
CA PRO A 439 4.11 -21.75 -17.36
C PRO A 439 3.61 -22.09 -15.95
N VAL A 440 3.21 -21.06 -15.21
CA VAL A 440 2.70 -21.17 -13.83
C VAL A 440 1.24 -20.74 -13.70
N ASN A 441 0.69 -20.09 -14.73
CA ASN A 441 -0.67 -19.56 -14.71
C ASN A 441 -1.67 -20.61 -15.23
N VAL A 442 -2.26 -21.35 -14.27
CA VAL A 442 -3.24 -22.43 -14.52
C VAL A 442 -4.43 -21.92 -15.32
N GLN A 443 -4.97 -20.75 -14.97
CA GLN A 443 -6.11 -20.15 -15.66
C GLN A 443 -5.78 -19.89 -17.14
N LEU A 444 -4.64 -19.25 -17.43
CA LEU A 444 -4.23 -18.97 -18.80
C LEU A 444 -3.95 -20.26 -19.60
N LEU A 445 -3.35 -21.29 -18.98
CA LEU A 445 -3.20 -22.61 -19.61
C LEU A 445 -4.54 -23.20 -20.01
N THR A 446 -5.54 -23.15 -19.11
CA THR A 446 -6.87 -23.69 -19.41
C THR A 446 -7.56 -22.93 -20.53
N GLU A 447 -7.48 -21.59 -20.55
CA GLU A 447 -8.06 -20.75 -21.60
C GLU A 447 -7.41 -20.98 -22.97
N VAL A 448 -6.07 -21.04 -23.02
CA VAL A 448 -5.34 -21.38 -24.25
C VAL A 448 -5.69 -22.79 -24.72
N GLY A 449 -5.81 -23.74 -23.79
CA GLY A 449 -6.20 -25.11 -24.10
C GLY A 449 -7.61 -25.21 -24.69
N PHE A 450 -8.60 -24.52 -24.11
CA PHE A 450 -9.96 -24.46 -24.67
C PHE A 450 -9.97 -23.78 -26.04
N ALA A 451 -9.16 -22.73 -26.24
CA ALA A 451 -9.00 -22.10 -27.53
C ALA A 451 -8.43 -23.08 -28.58
N TRP A 452 -7.42 -23.90 -28.24
CA TRP A 452 -6.93 -24.96 -29.12
C TRP A 452 -7.98 -26.02 -29.42
N LEU A 453 -8.75 -26.44 -28.40
CA LEU A 453 -9.82 -27.41 -28.56
C LEU A 453 -10.88 -26.92 -29.55
N SER A 454 -11.26 -25.64 -29.47
CA SER A 454 -12.21 -25.01 -30.41
C SER A 454 -11.73 -24.98 -31.86
N LYS A 455 -10.42 -25.11 -32.10
CA LYS A 455 -9.81 -25.21 -33.44
C LYS A 455 -9.61 -26.66 -33.89
N GLY A 456 -10.14 -27.63 -33.14
CA GLY A 456 -9.97 -29.06 -33.43
C GLY A 456 -8.55 -29.56 -33.21
N MET A 457 -7.75 -28.88 -32.38
CA MET A 457 -6.37 -29.28 -32.06
C MET A 457 -6.33 -29.99 -30.70
N GLN A 458 -6.97 -31.15 -30.60
CA GLN A 458 -7.17 -31.85 -29.32
C GLN A 458 -5.85 -32.21 -28.63
N SER A 459 -4.80 -32.55 -29.40
CA SER A 459 -3.50 -32.90 -28.84
C SER A 459 -2.83 -31.74 -28.11
N LEU A 460 -2.97 -30.51 -28.62
CA LEU A 460 -2.41 -29.32 -27.96
C LEU A 460 -3.25 -28.93 -26.73
N ALA A 461 -4.57 -29.05 -26.83
CA ALA A 461 -5.47 -28.87 -25.69
C ALA A 461 -5.15 -29.86 -24.56
N GLU A 462 -4.89 -31.12 -24.87
CA GLU A 462 -4.49 -32.15 -23.91
C GLU A 462 -3.17 -31.80 -23.21
N VAL A 463 -2.14 -31.36 -23.97
CA VAL A 463 -0.85 -30.91 -23.39
C VAL A 463 -1.05 -29.75 -22.43
N ALA A 464 -1.87 -28.76 -22.80
CA ALA A 464 -2.19 -27.63 -21.94
C ALA A 464 -2.92 -28.08 -20.65
N ALA A 465 -3.84 -29.04 -20.77
CA ALA A 465 -4.60 -29.58 -19.64
C ALA A 465 -3.72 -30.37 -18.67
N CYS A 466 -2.88 -31.27 -19.19
CA CYS A 466 -1.92 -32.02 -18.38
C CYS A 466 -1.02 -31.07 -17.61
N ARG A 467 -0.51 -30.02 -18.28
CA ARG A 467 0.34 -29.04 -17.62
C ARG A 467 -0.40 -28.23 -16.56
N ALA A 468 -1.65 -27.84 -16.81
CA ALA A 468 -2.49 -27.19 -15.82
C ALA A 468 -2.69 -28.07 -14.57
N LEU A 469 -2.93 -29.36 -14.77
CA LEU A 469 -3.12 -30.36 -13.70
C LEU A 469 -1.84 -30.69 -12.93
N GLU A 470 -0.67 -30.64 -13.57
CA GLU A 470 0.64 -30.77 -12.91
C GLU A 470 0.88 -29.63 -11.90
N LEU A 471 0.45 -28.41 -12.25
CA LEU A 471 0.58 -27.24 -11.39
C LEU A 471 -0.46 -27.22 -10.27
N GLU A 472 -1.71 -27.50 -10.62
CA GLU A 472 -2.83 -27.51 -9.69
C GLU A 472 -3.94 -28.43 -10.20
N ALA A 473 -4.36 -29.40 -9.37
CA ALA A 473 -5.51 -30.26 -9.62
C ALA A 473 -6.84 -29.48 -9.49
N SER A 474 -7.04 -28.54 -10.39
CA SER A 474 -8.15 -27.60 -10.41
C SER A 474 -9.31 -28.11 -11.27
N GLY A 475 -10.53 -27.70 -10.92
CA GLY A 475 -11.74 -28.04 -11.68
C GLY A 475 -11.66 -27.67 -13.17
N PRO A 476 -11.23 -26.45 -13.56
CA PRO A 476 -11.06 -26.07 -14.97
C PRO A 476 -10.01 -26.92 -15.71
N GLY A 477 -8.94 -27.34 -15.03
CA GLY A 477 -7.94 -28.26 -15.59
C GLY A 477 -8.54 -29.62 -15.94
N HIS A 478 -9.29 -30.22 -15.01
CA HIS A 478 -9.99 -31.49 -15.26
C HIS A 478 -11.07 -31.35 -16.34
N TRP A 479 -11.77 -30.21 -16.40
CA TRP A 479 -12.75 -29.95 -17.44
C TRP A 479 -12.11 -29.92 -18.83
N LEU A 480 -11.03 -29.15 -19.00
CA LEU A 480 -10.29 -29.09 -20.25
C LEU A 480 -9.76 -30.47 -20.65
N TYR A 481 -9.17 -31.21 -19.71
CA TYR A 481 -8.61 -32.54 -19.98
C TYR A 481 -9.70 -33.52 -20.41
N GLY A 482 -10.84 -33.54 -19.70
CA GLY A 482 -11.99 -34.37 -20.04
C GLY A 482 -12.52 -34.11 -21.44
N CYS A 483 -12.71 -32.83 -21.80
CA CYS A 483 -13.14 -32.46 -23.16
C CYS A 483 -12.11 -32.87 -24.22
N ALA A 484 -10.81 -32.65 -23.97
CA ALA A 484 -9.75 -33.05 -24.90
C ALA A 484 -9.72 -34.57 -25.12
N LEU A 485 -9.93 -35.37 -24.07
CA LEU A 485 -10.00 -36.83 -24.17
C LEU A 485 -11.24 -37.30 -24.96
N CYS A 486 -12.41 -36.72 -24.71
CA CYS A 486 -13.64 -37.03 -25.44
C CYS A 486 -13.49 -36.76 -26.94
N GLU A 487 -12.97 -35.59 -27.31
CA GLU A 487 -12.73 -35.22 -28.71
C GLU A 487 -11.69 -36.11 -29.41
N ARG A 488 -10.84 -36.81 -28.64
CA ARG A 488 -9.91 -37.84 -29.16
C ARG A 488 -10.53 -39.25 -29.25
N GLY A 489 -11.81 -39.39 -28.93
CA GLY A 489 -12.52 -40.68 -28.90
C GLY A 489 -12.27 -41.51 -27.64
N ARG A 490 -11.64 -40.95 -26.60
CA ARG A 490 -11.46 -41.60 -25.29
C ARG A 490 -12.60 -41.20 -24.34
N VAL A 491 -13.84 -41.35 -24.80
CA VAL A 491 -15.05 -40.79 -24.16
C VAL A 491 -15.19 -41.23 -22.70
N GLN A 492 -15.04 -42.51 -22.41
CA GLN A 492 -15.16 -43.03 -21.03
C GLN A 492 -14.20 -42.35 -20.05
N GLN A 493 -12.93 -42.19 -20.44
CA GLN A 493 -11.92 -41.52 -19.61
C GLN A 493 -12.19 -40.02 -19.52
N GLY A 494 -12.59 -39.39 -20.62
CA GLY A 494 -12.97 -37.98 -20.62
C GLY A 494 -14.13 -37.69 -19.67
N VAL A 495 -15.17 -38.53 -19.66
CA VAL A 495 -16.33 -38.40 -18.76
C VAL A 495 -15.94 -38.54 -17.29
N LEU A 496 -15.00 -39.42 -16.94
CA LEU A 496 -14.48 -39.53 -15.56
C LEU A 496 -13.75 -38.24 -15.11
N GLU A 497 -13.00 -37.62 -16.01
CA GLU A 497 -12.35 -36.32 -15.74
C GLU A 497 -13.39 -35.21 -15.58
N LEU A 498 -14.46 -35.20 -16.40
CA LEU A 498 -15.57 -34.26 -16.26
C LEU A 498 -16.33 -34.44 -14.93
N GLN A 499 -16.51 -35.68 -14.44
CA GLN A 499 -17.08 -35.94 -13.10
C GLN A 499 -16.22 -35.35 -11.99
N THR A 500 -14.89 -35.45 -12.13
CA THR A 500 -13.93 -34.86 -11.20
C THR A 500 -14.03 -33.34 -11.22
N ALA A 501 -14.12 -32.73 -12.42
CA ALA A 501 -14.33 -31.30 -12.57
C ALA A 501 -15.61 -30.79 -11.89
N ILE A 502 -16.74 -31.49 -12.05
CA ILE A 502 -18.02 -31.18 -11.38
C ILE A 502 -17.86 -31.17 -9.86
N SER A 503 -17.11 -32.14 -9.32
CA SER A 503 -16.89 -32.28 -7.88
C SER A 503 -16.01 -31.17 -7.30
N LEU A 504 -15.02 -30.71 -8.08
CA LEU A 504 -14.11 -29.63 -7.70
C LEU A 504 -14.76 -28.24 -7.83
N LEU A 505 -15.63 -28.05 -8.82
CA LEU A 505 -16.37 -26.80 -9.09
C LEU A 505 -17.70 -26.72 -8.32
N TRP A 506 -17.76 -27.30 -7.12
CA TRP A 506 -18.99 -27.36 -6.32
C TRP A 506 -19.56 -25.99 -5.94
N ASN A 507 -18.80 -24.91 -6.07
CA ASN A 507 -19.23 -23.53 -5.81
C ASN A 507 -19.63 -22.73 -7.06
N ASP A 508 -19.42 -23.23 -8.28
CA ASP A 508 -19.77 -22.56 -9.54
C ASP A 508 -20.85 -23.33 -10.29
N GLU A 509 -22.12 -23.02 -9.96
CA GLU A 509 -23.30 -23.70 -10.53
C GLU A 509 -23.37 -23.59 -12.06
N ILE A 510 -22.99 -22.44 -12.61
CA ILE A 510 -23.05 -22.16 -14.04
C ILE A 510 -22.05 -23.06 -14.77
N GLN A 511 -20.78 -23.07 -14.33
CA GLN A 511 -19.76 -23.93 -14.95
C GLN A 511 -20.10 -25.41 -14.79
N ARG A 512 -20.64 -25.85 -13.64
CA ARG A 512 -21.07 -27.26 -13.49
C ARG A 512 -22.15 -27.64 -14.48
N ALA A 513 -23.15 -26.78 -14.69
CA ALA A 513 -24.22 -27.04 -15.65
C ALA A 513 -23.67 -27.20 -17.08
N GLU A 514 -22.70 -26.36 -17.46
CA GLU A 514 -22.00 -26.48 -18.75
C GLU A 514 -21.21 -27.79 -18.88
N ILE A 515 -20.51 -28.20 -17.82
CA ILE A 515 -19.75 -29.47 -17.80
C ILE A 515 -20.68 -30.68 -17.90
N VAL A 516 -21.80 -30.67 -17.17
CA VAL A 516 -22.83 -31.72 -17.24
C VAL A 516 -23.40 -31.81 -18.65
N ALA A 517 -23.74 -30.68 -19.26
CA ALA A 517 -24.25 -30.64 -20.62
C ALA A 517 -23.24 -31.18 -21.64
N ALA A 518 -21.96 -30.81 -21.51
CA ALA A 518 -20.88 -31.31 -22.36
C ALA A 518 -20.70 -32.83 -22.20
N ALA A 519 -20.65 -33.34 -20.97
CA ALA A 519 -20.50 -34.77 -20.70
C ALA A 519 -21.66 -35.60 -21.28
N VAL A 520 -22.90 -35.14 -21.09
CA VAL A 520 -24.09 -35.81 -21.65
C VAL A 520 -24.06 -35.81 -23.17
N LYS A 521 -23.65 -34.70 -23.79
CA LYS A 521 -23.49 -34.62 -25.25
C LYS A 521 -22.50 -35.66 -25.76
N TYR A 522 -21.31 -35.76 -25.16
CA TYR A 522 -20.31 -36.76 -25.57
C TYR A 522 -20.80 -38.21 -25.47
N LEU A 523 -21.56 -38.53 -24.42
CA LEU A 523 -22.16 -39.86 -24.25
C LEU A 523 -23.28 -40.16 -25.26
N GLN A 524 -24.00 -39.14 -25.72
CA GLN A 524 -25.05 -39.30 -26.75
C GLN A 524 -24.46 -39.50 -28.15
N ASP A 525 -23.35 -38.83 -28.44
CA ASP A 525 -22.68 -38.89 -29.75
C ASP A 525 -22.01 -40.26 -30.02
N GLU A 526 -21.67 -41.04 -28.99
CA GLU A 526 -20.92 -42.30 -29.11
C GLU A 526 -21.74 -43.51 -29.65
N GLN A 527 -22.96 -43.30 -30.16
CA GLN A 527 -23.89 -44.33 -30.68
C GLN A 527 -24.32 -45.44 -29.70
N VAL A 528 -23.65 -45.62 -28.55
CA VAL A 528 -24.04 -46.53 -27.48
C VAL A 528 -23.99 -45.77 -26.15
N PRO A 529 -25.07 -45.06 -25.78
CA PRO A 529 -25.11 -44.37 -24.51
C PRO A 529 -25.01 -45.40 -23.37
N ASP A 530 -24.01 -45.27 -22.51
CA ASP A 530 -23.94 -46.01 -21.24
C ASP A 530 -24.80 -45.26 -20.20
N PRO A 531 -26.02 -45.75 -19.89
CA PRO A 531 -26.90 -45.08 -18.94
C PRO A 531 -26.26 -44.92 -17.55
N THR A 532 -25.35 -45.83 -17.19
CA THR A 532 -24.64 -45.81 -15.91
C THR A 532 -23.74 -44.58 -15.80
N MET A 533 -23.07 -44.18 -16.88
CA MET A 533 -22.21 -42.99 -16.89
C MET A 533 -23.02 -41.70 -16.83
N VAL A 534 -24.17 -41.66 -17.50
CA VAL A 534 -25.11 -40.53 -17.45
C VAL A 534 -25.62 -40.34 -16.02
N GLU A 535 -26.07 -41.42 -15.37
CA GLU A 535 -26.51 -41.39 -13.97
C GLU A 535 -25.39 -40.93 -13.03
N ALA A 536 -24.15 -41.38 -13.25
CA ALA A 536 -22.99 -40.97 -12.45
C ALA A 536 -22.68 -39.47 -12.58
N ILE A 537 -22.81 -38.87 -13.78
CA ILE A 537 -22.66 -37.42 -13.98
C ILE A 537 -23.71 -36.64 -13.18
N TYR A 538 -24.99 -37.06 -13.26
CA TYR A 538 -26.05 -36.41 -12.49
C TYR A 538 -25.89 -36.59 -10.98
N ALA A 539 -25.42 -37.76 -10.53
CA ALA A 539 -25.10 -38.02 -9.14
C ALA A 539 -23.98 -37.09 -8.63
N ALA A 540 -22.89 -36.94 -9.39
CA ALA A 540 -21.80 -36.02 -9.07
C ALA A 540 -22.30 -34.57 -8.94
N ASN A 541 -23.13 -34.10 -9.87
CA ASN A 541 -23.71 -32.76 -9.81
C ASN A 541 -24.62 -32.57 -8.58
N LYS A 542 -25.42 -33.58 -8.24
CA LYS A 542 -26.28 -33.54 -7.04
C LYS A 542 -25.46 -33.47 -5.75
N VAL A 543 -24.35 -34.20 -5.67
CA VAL A 543 -23.43 -34.13 -4.52
C VAL A 543 -22.81 -32.74 -4.41
N ALA A 544 -22.35 -32.18 -5.53
CA ALA A 544 -21.81 -30.82 -5.57
C ALA A 544 -22.84 -29.78 -5.11
N GLN A 545 -24.09 -29.89 -5.56
CA GLN A 545 -25.19 -29.01 -5.14
C GLN A 545 -25.45 -29.10 -3.64
N ASN A 546 -25.57 -30.31 -3.09
CA ASN A 546 -25.80 -30.50 -1.65
C ASN A 546 -24.68 -29.88 -0.80
N ARG A 547 -23.43 -29.94 -1.28
CA ARG A 547 -22.29 -29.30 -0.62
C ARG A 547 -22.43 -27.78 -0.61
N GLN A 548 -22.77 -27.19 -1.76
CA GLN A 548 -23.02 -25.75 -1.88
C GLN A 548 -24.12 -25.29 -0.91
N ASP A 549 -25.24 -26.01 -0.86
CA ASP A 549 -26.37 -25.67 0.02
C ASP A 549 -25.97 -25.75 1.51
N SER A 550 -25.16 -26.75 1.89
CA SER A 550 -24.65 -26.90 3.26
C SER A 550 -23.74 -25.74 3.68
N GLU A 551 -22.88 -25.26 2.78
CA GLU A 551 -22.00 -24.12 3.08
C GLU A 551 -22.79 -22.80 3.20
N VAL A 552 -23.79 -22.59 2.34
CA VAL A 552 -24.69 -21.43 2.45
C VAL A 552 -25.44 -21.44 3.78
N MET A 553 -25.96 -22.58 4.22
CA MET A 553 -26.63 -22.70 5.52
C MET A 553 -25.69 -22.43 6.69
N THR A 554 -24.42 -22.86 6.59
CA THR A 554 -23.41 -22.61 7.63
C THR A 554 -23.06 -21.12 7.70
N ALA A 555 -22.94 -20.45 6.55
CA ALA A 555 -22.63 -19.02 6.48
C ALA A 555 -23.78 -18.11 6.96
N ILE A 556 -25.03 -18.57 6.93
CA ILE A 556 -26.19 -17.85 7.49
C ILE A 556 -26.27 -18.01 9.02
N GLY A 557 -25.76 -19.12 9.55
CA GLY A 557 -25.77 -19.42 10.99
C GLY A 557 -24.65 -18.76 11.80
N SER A 558 -23.60 -18.26 11.13
CA SER A 558 -22.47 -17.51 11.71
C SER A 558 -22.65 -16.01 11.59
#